data_AF-S2DPN8-F1
#
_entry.id   AF-S2DPN8-F1
#
_cell.length_a   1.000
_cell.length_b   1.000
_cell.length_c   1.000
_cell.angle_alpha   90.00
_cell.angle_beta   90.00
_cell.angle_gamma   90.00
#
_symmetry.space_group_name_H-M   'P 1'
#
loop_
_entity.id
_entity.type
_entity.pdbx_description
1 polymer ?
#
loop_
_entity_poly.entity_id
_entity_poly.type
_entity_poly.pdbx_seq_one_letter_code
_entity_poly.pdbx_strand_id
1 'polypeptide(L)'
;MISQQSFSQNSEGRSFFKNNYYPDYPVVLLRENFFGNPVYFIEGEKVSAREVRAYMEIMPGDANDFSQTHTKALTGTGVLLTGQAVVLGALGYAYDNRNRLNNQIVLNWFVATTAGGVGGAIGRSMNRQGVRKINGLIDNHNYLIRQEDLNKPYLKMDFRSNFLGEKIDIYDGPNLLSKDRIDLYKETYPEFAEYYRKSQRNQNWSLAIGILDLASTFVFVGYILSPQIQSSAPSNLLLPLTIASFGTTISGGIFRRAARNQTRMALMKFNFGEEFREP
;
A
#
# COMPACT_ATOMS: atom_id res chain seq x y z
N MET A 1 -42.95 34.44 33.54
CA MET A 1 -42.49 33.03 33.42
C MET A 1 -41.92 32.81 32.04
N ILE A 2 -40.60 32.93 31.88
CA ILE A 2 -39.85 32.34 30.76
C ILE A 2 -38.54 31.85 31.36
N SER A 3 -38.40 30.54 31.49
CA SER A 3 -37.25 29.88 32.09
C SER A 3 -36.03 29.97 31.17
N GLN A 4 -34.93 30.51 31.67
CA GLN A 4 -33.62 30.35 31.05
C GLN A 4 -33.18 28.90 31.24
N GLN A 5 -33.23 28.09 30.17
CA GLN A 5 -32.59 26.79 30.14
C GLN A 5 -31.11 26.96 29.81
N SER A 6 -30.28 26.55 30.76
CA SER A 6 -28.84 26.36 30.65
C SER A 6 -28.49 25.45 29.48
N PHE A 7 -27.63 25.92 28.57
CA PHE A 7 -26.92 25.06 27.62
C PHE A 7 -25.92 24.20 28.38
N SER A 8 -26.34 22.99 28.77
CA SER A 8 -25.43 21.96 29.25
C SER A 8 -24.68 21.37 28.04
N GLN A 9 -23.37 21.56 28.02
CA GLN A 9 -22.45 20.85 27.12
C GLN A 9 -22.46 19.37 27.48
N ASN A 10 -23.24 18.56 26.75
CA ASN A 10 -23.08 17.10 26.76
C ASN A 10 -21.89 16.73 25.86
N SER A 11 -20.68 16.97 26.34
CA SER A 11 -19.52 16.18 25.92
C SER A 11 -19.55 14.87 26.68
N GLU A 12 -20.42 13.94 26.28
CA GLU A 12 -20.30 12.54 26.68
C GLU A 12 -19.04 11.97 26.00
N GLY A 13 -17.90 12.20 26.64
CA GLY A 13 -16.75 11.32 26.50
C GLY A 13 -17.19 9.93 26.95
N ARG A 14 -17.73 9.14 26.02
CA ARG A 14 -17.99 7.72 26.23
C ARG A 14 -16.71 7.12 26.80
N SER A 15 -16.74 6.69 28.05
CA SER A 15 -15.65 5.92 28.63
C SER A 15 -15.63 4.58 27.89
N PHE A 16 -14.81 4.48 26.85
CA PHE A 16 -14.66 3.27 26.03
C PHE A 16 -14.03 2.11 26.81
N PHE A 17 -13.49 2.36 28.00
CA PHE A 17 -12.78 1.38 28.80
C PHE A 17 -13.16 1.55 30.26
N LYS A 18 -14.10 0.74 30.75
CA LYS A 18 -14.30 0.63 32.20
C LYS A 18 -14.18 -0.78 32.75
N ASN A 19 -14.25 -1.85 31.94
CA ASN A 19 -14.21 -3.23 32.46
C ASN A 19 -13.73 -4.33 31.46
N ASN A 20 -13.06 -4.02 30.35
CA ASN A 20 -12.79 -5.05 29.32
C ASN A 20 -11.49 -5.82 29.60
N TYR A 21 -11.58 -7.15 29.64
CA TYR A 21 -10.42 -8.02 29.53
C TYR A 21 -9.91 -7.97 28.07
N TYR A 22 -8.63 -8.28 27.84
CA TYR A 22 -8.05 -8.35 26.48
C TYR A 22 -8.87 -9.17 25.45
N PRO A 23 -9.55 -10.29 25.80
CA PRO A 23 -10.37 -11.06 24.88
C PRO A 23 -11.52 -10.27 24.24
N ASP A 24 -11.97 -9.17 24.83
CA ASP A 24 -13.09 -8.36 24.34
C ASP A 24 -12.67 -7.34 23.26
N TYR A 25 -11.38 -7.22 22.94
CA TYR A 25 -10.91 -6.28 21.93
C TYR A 25 -11.14 -6.84 20.51
N PRO A 26 -11.60 -6.00 19.56
CA PRO A 26 -11.88 -6.44 18.21
C PRO A 26 -10.59 -6.64 17.40
N VAL A 27 -10.60 -7.67 16.54
CA VAL A 27 -9.53 -7.88 15.57
C VAL A 27 -9.65 -6.88 14.42
N VAL A 28 -8.56 -6.18 14.12
CA VAL A 28 -8.52 -5.15 13.08
C VAL A 28 -7.99 -5.72 11.77
N LEU A 29 -8.74 -5.58 10.69
CA LEU A 29 -8.30 -5.93 9.33
C LEU A 29 -7.79 -4.69 8.60
N LEU A 30 -6.57 -4.79 8.04
CA LEU A 30 -6.01 -3.80 7.13
C LEU A 30 -6.20 -4.18 5.66
N ARG A 31 -6.64 -3.22 4.85
CA ARG A 31 -6.63 -3.27 3.38
C ARG A 31 -6.05 -1.99 2.81
N GLU A 32 -5.68 -2.02 1.54
CA GLU A 32 -5.28 -0.85 0.76
C GLU A 32 -6.34 -0.54 -0.30
N ASN A 33 -6.74 0.72 -0.43
CA ASN A 33 -7.64 1.15 -1.49
C ASN A 33 -6.93 1.32 -2.85
N PHE A 34 -7.66 1.80 -3.86
CA PHE A 34 -7.12 2.06 -5.19
C PHE A 34 -5.85 2.94 -5.20
N PHE A 35 -5.75 3.91 -4.30
CA PHE A 35 -4.62 4.82 -4.18
C PHE A 35 -3.47 4.26 -3.32
N GLY A 36 -3.63 3.08 -2.72
CA GLY A 36 -2.67 2.53 -1.77
C GLY A 36 -2.77 3.12 -0.36
N ASN A 37 -3.87 3.82 -0.05
CA ASN A 37 -4.12 4.29 1.31
C ASN A 37 -4.61 3.12 2.18
N PRO A 38 -4.17 3.05 3.44
CA PRO A 38 -4.68 2.06 4.39
C PRO A 38 -6.17 2.33 4.68
N VAL A 39 -6.96 1.26 4.69
CA VAL A 39 -8.38 1.23 5.07
C VAL A 39 -8.56 0.10 6.06
N TYR A 40 -9.33 0.37 7.11
CA TYR A 40 -9.46 -0.51 8.25
C TYR A 40 -10.87 -1.05 8.37
N PHE A 41 -10.98 -2.29 8.84
CA PHE A 41 -12.25 -2.95 9.07
C PHE A 41 -12.23 -3.67 10.41
N ILE A 42 -13.37 -3.66 11.10
CA ILE A 42 -13.67 -4.48 12.27
C ILE A 42 -14.96 -5.21 11.96
N GLU A 43 -14.98 -6.54 12.08
CA GLU A 43 -16.18 -7.36 11.82
C GLU A 43 -16.82 -7.11 10.43
N GLY A 44 -16.01 -6.75 9.44
CA GLY A 44 -16.47 -6.42 8.09
C GLY A 44 -16.94 -4.98 7.90
N GLU A 45 -17.11 -4.21 8.97
CA GLU A 45 -17.47 -2.79 8.90
C GLU A 45 -16.23 -1.91 8.78
N LYS A 46 -16.29 -0.92 7.89
CA LYS A 46 -15.20 0.02 7.69
C LYS A 46 -15.12 0.99 8.87
N VAL A 47 -13.95 1.04 9.50
CA VAL A 47 -13.69 1.92 10.65
C VAL A 47 -12.64 2.98 10.35
N SER A 48 -12.64 4.05 11.13
CA SER A 48 -11.69 5.15 11.01
C SER A 48 -10.33 4.81 11.63
N ALA A 49 -9.27 5.47 11.15
CA ALA A 49 -7.95 5.35 11.76
C ALA A 49 -7.94 5.79 13.23
N ARG A 50 -8.81 6.74 13.61
CA ARG A 50 -8.95 7.22 14.99
C ARG A 50 -9.51 6.13 15.91
N GLU A 51 -10.52 5.39 15.44
CA GLU A 51 -11.08 4.26 16.19
C GLU A 51 -10.06 3.14 16.33
N VAL A 52 -9.36 2.78 15.25
CA VAL A 52 -8.26 1.79 15.32
C VAL A 52 -7.20 2.21 16.34
N ARG A 53 -6.77 3.48 16.31
CA ARG A 53 -5.84 4.03 17.30
C ARG A 53 -6.37 3.85 18.73
N ALA A 54 -7.65 4.14 18.96
CA ALA A 54 -8.25 4.01 20.29
C ALA A 54 -8.20 2.55 20.79
N TYR A 55 -8.49 1.57 19.94
CA TYR A 55 -8.33 0.15 20.31
C TYR A 55 -6.88 -0.24 20.57
N MET A 56 -5.93 0.37 19.86
CA MET A 56 -4.51 0.15 20.07
C MET A 56 -3.95 0.79 21.35
N GLU A 57 -4.71 1.62 22.08
CA GLU A 57 -4.22 2.31 23.30
C GLU A 57 -3.80 1.36 24.43
N ILE A 58 -4.17 0.08 24.34
CA ILE A 58 -3.57 -0.97 25.17
C ILE A 58 -2.04 -1.05 25.07
N MET A 59 -1.49 -0.58 23.95
CA MET A 59 -0.07 -0.37 23.70
C MET A 59 0.15 1.08 23.29
N PRO A 60 0.32 2.01 24.23
CA PRO A 60 0.32 3.44 23.94
C PRO A 60 1.45 3.86 22.99
N GLY A 61 2.59 3.17 23.03
CA GLY A 61 3.69 3.36 22.06
C GLY A 61 3.25 3.04 20.63
N ASP A 62 2.70 1.84 20.42
CA ASP A 62 2.23 1.37 19.12
C ASP A 62 1.04 2.20 18.59
N ALA A 63 0.15 2.66 19.46
CA ALA A 63 -0.96 3.55 19.09
C ALA A 63 -0.47 4.92 18.57
N ASN A 64 0.53 5.51 19.22
CA ASN A 64 1.13 6.76 18.77
C ASN A 64 1.88 6.56 17.43
N ASP A 65 2.67 5.50 17.35
CA ASP A 65 3.38 5.12 16.13
C ASP A 65 2.43 4.86 14.97
N PHE A 66 1.29 4.20 15.22
CA PHE A 66 0.24 3.96 14.24
C PHE A 66 -0.28 5.28 13.66
N SER A 67 -0.60 6.24 14.52
CA SER A 67 -1.14 7.53 14.11
C SER A 67 -0.16 8.32 13.23
N GLN A 68 1.10 8.40 13.65
CA GLN A 68 2.14 9.09 12.89
C GLN A 68 2.40 8.41 11.55
N THR A 69 2.41 7.07 11.57
CA THR A 69 2.64 6.26 10.37
C THR A 69 1.47 6.35 9.39
N HIS A 70 0.23 6.40 9.89
CA HIS A 70 -0.98 6.62 9.08
C HIS A 70 -0.90 7.97 8.36
N THR A 71 -0.59 9.05 9.08
CA THR A 71 -0.40 10.37 8.47
C THR A 71 0.71 10.33 7.43
N LYS A 72 1.87 9.72 7.73
CA LYS A 72 2.97 9.56 6.77
C LYS A 72 2.54 8.81 5.51
N ALA A 73 1.71 7.77 5.65
CA ALA A 73 1.20 7.01 4.52
C ALA A 73 0.31 7.86 3.61
N LEU A 74 -0.58 8.67 4.21
CA LEU A 74 -1.45 9.60 3.48
C LEU A 74 -0.67 10.75 2.83
N THR A 75 0.29 11.34 3.54
CA THR A 75 1.20 12.36 2.98
C THR A 75 1.97 11.79 1.80
N GLY A 76 2.48 10.55 1.90
CA GLY A 76 3.14 9.87 0.79
C GLY A 76 2.24 9.75 -0.44
N THR A 77 0.96 9.41 -0.26
CA THR A 77 -0.01 9.39 -1.36
C THR A 77 -0.24 10.77 -1.95
N GLY A 78 -0.36 11.81 -1.12
CA GLY A 78 -0.47 13.20 -1.57
C GLY A 78 0.71 13.60 -2.46
N VAL A 79 1.93 13.38 -1.99
CA VAL A 79 3.17 13.65 -2.74
C VAL A 79 3.22 12.86 -4.06
N LEU A 80 2.79 11.59 -4.04
CA LEU A 80 2.70 10.76 -5.24
C LEU A 80 1.74 11.38 -6.27
N LEU A 81 0.53 11.75 -5.86
CA LEU A 81 -0.48 12.33 -6.74
C LEU A 81 -0.05 13.68 -7.29
N THR A 82 0.59 14.53 -6.47
CA THR A 82 1.16 15.80 -6.94
C THR A 82 2.25 15.56 -7.98
N GLY A 83 3.16 14.61 -7.74
CA GLY A 83 4.18 14.25 -8.73
C GLY A 83 3.57 13.74 -10.05
N GLN A 84 2.54 12.91 -9.97
CA GLN A 84 1.81 12.44 -11.16
C GLN A 84 1.09 13.58 -11.89
N ALA A 85 0.49 14.53 -11.17
CA ALA A 85 -0.16 15.70 -11.75
C ALA A 85 0.85 16.58 -12.51
N VAL A 86 2.07 16.75 -11.98
CA VAL A 86 3.14 17.47 -12.68
C VAL A 86 3.53 16.76 -13.97
N VAL A 87 3.69 15.42 -13.95
CA VAL A 87 3.99 14.62 -15.16
C VAL A 87 2.87 14.75 -16.20
N LEU A 88 1.60 14.64 -15.78
CA LEU A 88 0.46 14.77 -16.69
C LEU A 88 0.35 16.19 -17.27
N GLY A 89 0.57 17.22 -16.45
CA GLY A 89 0.62 18.61 -16.91
C GLY A 89 1.74 18.84 -17.92
N ALA A 90 2.92 18.25 -17.68
CA ALA A 90 4.06 18.30 -18.60
C ALA A 90 3.74 17.59 -19.93
N LEU A 91 3.09 16.42 -19.89
CA LEU A 91 2.62 15.72 -21.09
C LEU A 91 1.57 16.52 -21.87
N GLY A 92 0.61 17.13 -21.17
CA GLY A 92 -0.39 18.01 -21.79
C GLY A 92 0.27 19.21 -22.47
N TYR A 93 1.23 19.85 -21.79
CA TYR A 93 2.03 20.95 -22.35
C TYR A 93 2.80 20.52 -23.61
N ALA A 94 3.46 19.36 -23.59
CA ALA A 94 4.16 18.83 -24.75
C ALA A 94 3.21 18.47 -25.91
N TYR A 95 2.05 17.91 -25.61
CA TYR A 95 1.04 17.56 -26.62
C TYR A 95 0.43 18.80 -27.28
N ASP A 96 0.13 19.84 -26.51
CA ASP A 96 -0.40 21.10 -27.04
C ASP A 96 0.62 21.80 -27.95
N ASN A 97 1.91 21.71 -27.60
CA ASN A 97 3.00 22.29 -28.36
C ASN A 97 3.61 21.35 -29.43
N ARG A 98 2.98 20.20 -29.71
CA ARG A 98 3.55 19.16 -30.59
C ARG A 98 3.93 19.63 -32.00
N ASN A 99 3.22 20.62 -32.54
CA ASN A 99 3.46 21.18 -33.87
C ASN A 99 4.50 22.32 -33.87
N ARG A 100 5.01 22.72 -32.70
CA ARG A 100 5.92 23.85 -32.49
C ARG A 100 7.07 23.50 -31.54
N LEU A 101 7.42 22.21 -31.44
CA LEU A 101 8.48 21.75 -30.54
C LEU A 101 9.79 22.48 -30.88
N ASN A 102 10.34 23.14 -29.87
CA ASN A 102 11.68 23.72 -29.90
C ASN A 102 12.45 23.23 -28.67
N ASN A 103 13.77 23.51 -28.63
CA ASN A 103 14.62 23.04 -27.55
C ASN A 103 14.14 23.49 -26.16
N GLN A 104 13.56 24.68 -26.03
CA GLN A 104 13.06 25.18 -24.75
C GLN A 104 11.81 24.40 -24.27
N ILE A 105 10.87 24.13 -25.17
CA ILE A 105 9.65 23.37 -24.87
C ILE A 105 10.01 21.95 -24.46
N VAL A 106 10.94 21.32 -25.18
CA VAL A 106 11.44 19.97 -24.88
C VAL A 106 12.14 19.94 -23.53
N LEU A 107 13.01 20.92 -23.25
CA LEU A 107 13.71 21.04 -21.97
C LEU A 107 12.73 21.24 -20.81
N ASN A 108 11.77 22.16 -20.94
CA ASN A 108 10.76 22.42 -19.91
C ASN A 108 9.92 21.17 -19.62
N TRP A 109 9.48 20.47 -20.67
CA TRP A 109 8.75 19.21 -20.57
C TRP A 109 9.56 18.13 -19.85
N PHE A 110 10.83 17.96 -20.25
CA PHE A 110 11.73 16.98 -19.67
C PHE A 110 11.97 17.26 -18.18
N VAL A 111 12.36 18.49 -17.82
CA VAL A 111 12.61 18.88 -16.42
C VAL A 111 11.38 18.69 -15.56
N ALA A 112 10.20 19.10 -16.05
CA ALA A 112 8.94 18.93 -15.30
C ALA A 112 8.61 17.44 -15.10
N THR A 113 8.79 16.61 -16.14
CA THR A 113 8.53 15.16 -16.08
C THR A 113 9.51 14.46 -15.13
N THR A 114 10.80 14.82 -15.15
CA THR A 114 11.80 14.29 -14.22
C THR A 114 11.51 14.71 -12.78
N ALA A 115 11.21 16.00 -12.53
CA ALA A 115 10.87 16.48 -11.20
C ALA A 115 9.60 15.81 -10.64
N GLY A 116 8.56 15.70 -11.47
CA GLY A 116 7.33 14.99 -11.13
C GLY A 116 7.56 13.49 -10.87
N GLY A 117 8.44 12.86 -11.66
CA GLY A 117 8.84 11.46 -11.48
C GLY A 117 9.57 11.21 -10.15
N VAL A 118 10.52 12.08 -9.79
CA VAL A 118 11.24 12.02 -8.50
C VAL A 118 10.26 12.21 -7.33
N GLY A 119 9.40 13.23 -7.39
CA GLY A 119 8.35 13.45 -6.38
C GLY A 119 7.42 12.24 -6.25
N GLY A 120 7.00 11.68 -7.38
CA GLY A 120 6.21 10.45 -7.44
C GLY A 120 6.88 9.25 -6.77
N ALA A 121 8.18 9.07 -7.01
CA ALA A 121 8.96 7.98 -6.40
C ALA A 121 9.10 8.14 -4.87
N ILE A 122 9.36 9.36 -4.40
CA ILE A 122 9.43 9.68 -2.97
C ILE A 122 8.09 9.41 -2.30
N GLY A 123 7.00 9.95 -2.84
CA GLY A 123 5.65 9.75 -2.30
C GLY A 123 5.27 8.27 -2.23
N ARG A 124 5.58 7.51 -3.28
CA ARG A 124 5.38 6.04 -3.31
C ARG A 124 6.18 5.33 -2.22
N SER A 125 7.45 5.69 -2.03
CA SER A 125 8.30 5.09 -1.00
C SER A 125 7.76 5.37 0.41
N MET A 126 7.38 6.63 0.67
CA MET A 126 6.77 7.05 1.94
C MET A 126 5.48 6.29 2.24
N ASN A 127 4.56 6.23 1.26
CA ASN A 127 3.30 5.51 1.40
C ASN A 127 3.56 4.02 1.72
N ARG A 128 4.43 3.35 0.94
CA ARG A 128 4.74 1.93 1.14
C ARG A 128 5.33 1.62 2.50
N GLN A 129 6.32 2.41 2.94
CA GLN A 129 6.91 2.25 4.27
C GLN A 129 5.87 2.47 5.36
N GLY A 130 4.99 3.46 5.17
CA GLY A 130 3.88 3.72 6.08
C GLY A 130 2.93 2.53 6.20
N VAL A 131 2.42 2.02 5.07
CA VAL A 131 1.53 0.86 5.03
C VAL A 131 2.18 -0.39 5.62
N ARG A 132 3.46 -0.62 5.35
CA ARG A 132 4.22 -1.75 5.91
C ARG A 132 4.28 -1.69 7.44
N LYS A 133 4.62 -0.53 8.00
CA LYS A 133 4.68 -0.34 9.45
C LYS A 133 3.29 -0.42 10.09
N ILE A 134 2.25 0.16 9.47
CA ILE A 134 0.85 0.01 9.92
C ILE A 134 0.44 -1.47 9.99
N ASN A 135 0.81 -2.26 8.97
CA ASN A 135 0.51 -3.70 8.97
C ASN A 135 1.14 -4.40 10.18
N GLY A 136 2.43 -4.16 10.43
CA GLY A 136 3.12 -4.77 11.58
C GLY A 136 2.51 -4.36 12.93
N LEU A 137 2.12 -3.09 13.08
CA LEU A 137 1.46 -2.60 14.29
C LEU A 137 0.09 -3.26 14.52
N ILE A 138 -0.71 -3.40 13.46
CA ILE A 138 -2.00 -4.10 13.54
C ILE A 138 -1.81 -5.58 13.83
N ASP A 139 -0.86 -6.25 13.17
CA ASP A 139 -0.57 -7.67 13.40
C ASP A 139 -0.10 -7.91 14.85
N ASN A 140 0.67 -6.99 15.42
CA ASN A 140 1.07 -7.05 16.84
C ASN A 140 -0.12 -6.86 17.77
N HIS A 141 -0.97 -5.86 17.51
CA HIS A 141 -2.19 -5.63 18.28
C HIS A 141 -3.11 -6.85 18.25
N ASN A 142 -3.41 -7.37 17.06
CA ASN A 142 -4.30 -8.52 16.88
C ASN A 142 -3.73 -9.78 17.55
N TYR A 143 -2.41 -10.00 17.49
CA TYR A 143 -1.77 -11.11 18.18
C TYR A 143 -1.96 -11.00 19.69
N LEU A 144 -1.72 -9.83 20.29
CA LEU A 144 -1.79 -9.64 21.74
C LEU A 144 -3.19 -9.87 22.31
N ILE A 145 -4.23 -9.39 21.61
CA ILE A 145 -5.61 -9.51 22.09
C ILE A 145 -6.20 -10.92 21.91
N ARG A 146 -5.57 -11.76 21.07
CA ARG A 146 -6.02 -13.15 20.77
C ARG A 146 -4.98 -14.21 21.06
N GLN A 147 -3.90 -13.89 21.77
CA GLN A 147 -2.78 -14.81 21.97
C GLN A 147 -3.22 -16.12 22.63
N GLU A 148 -4.18 -16.04 23.57
CA GLU A 148 -4.70 -17.17 24.32
C GLU A 148 -5.64 -18.07 23.48
N ASP A 149 -6.27 -17.52 22.44
CA ASP A 149 -7.19 -18.23 21.54
C ASP A 149 -6.44 -19.00 20.43
N LEU A 150 -5.16 -18.69 20.21
CA LEU A 150 -4.35 -19.26 19.13
C LEU A 150 -3.84 -20.65 19.48
N ASN A 151 -4.41 -21.68 18.86
CA ASN A 151 -3.98 -23.07 18.97
C ASN A 151 -3.05 -23.52 17.82
N LYS A 152 -2.58 -22.58 16.99
CA LYS A 152 -1.75 -22.81 15.80
C LYS A 152 -0.77 -21.66 15.58
N PRO A 153 0.23 -21.80 14.68
CA PRO A 153 1.21 -20.74 14.41
C PRO A 153 0.54 -19.43 14.03
N TYR A 154 1.10 -18.30 14.47
CA TYR A 154 0.60 -16.97 14.11
C TYR A 154 1.38 -16.42 12.93
N LEU A 155 0.73 -16.38 11.77
CA LEU A 155 1.38 -15.98 10.53
C LEU A 155 1.24 -14.48 10.28
N LYS A 156 2.36 -13.80 10.07
CA LYS A 156 2.43 -12.39 9.69
C LYS A 156 2.96 -12.27 8.27
N MET A 157 2.58 -11.21 7.57
CA MET A 157 3.24 -10.87 6.31
C MET A 157 4.10 -9.63 6.46
N ASP A 158 5.18 -9.64 5.70
CA ASP A 158 5.94 -8.45 5.36
C ASP A 158 6.09 -8.35 3.84
N PHE A 159 6.38 -7.17 3.33
CA PHE A 159 6.65 -7.00 1.91
C PHE A 159 7.89 -6.14 1.68
N ARG A 160 8.77 -6.64 0.82
CA ARG A 160 10.03 -6.00 0.44
C ARG A 160 9.99 -5.61 -1.03
N SER A 161 10.47 -4.41 -1.31
CA SER A 161 10.65 -3.95 -2.69
C SER A 161 12.01 -4.40 -3.20
N ASN A 162 12.01 -5.09 -4.33
CA ASN A 162 13.21 -5.51 -5.06
C ASN A 162 13.21 -4.81 -6.43
N PHE A 163 14.34 -4.88 -7.15
CA PHE A 163 14.47 -4.26 -8.48
C PHE A 163 13.38 -4.73 -9.46
N LEU A 164 12.99 -6.01 -9.39
CA LEU A 164 12.01 -6.65 -10.28
C LEU A 164 10.55 -6.48 -9.83
N GLY A 165 10.28 -5.96 -8.64
CA GLY A 165 8.92 -5.93 -8.11
C GLY A 165 8.84 -5.92 -6.59
N GLU A 166 7.73 -6.41 -6.07
CA GLU A 166 7.52 -6.56 -4.63
C GLU A 166 7.41 -8.04 -4.30
N LYS A 167 8.16 -8.48 -3.29
CA LYS A 167 8.09 -9.83 -2.75
C LYS A 167 7.35 -9.78 -1.42
N ILE A 168 6.38 -10.67 -1.26
CA ILE A 168 5.69 -10.87 0.01
C ILE A 168 6.38 -12.02 0.74
N ASP A 169 6.78 -11.76 1.97
CA ASP A 169 7.40 -12.70 2.87
C ASP A 169 6.42 -13.04 3.99
N ILE A 170 6.34 -14.32 4.36
CA ILE A 170 5.47 -14.78 5.45
C ILE A 170 6.35 -15.22 6.61
N TYR A 171 5.97 -14.79 7.82
CA TYR A 171 6.67 -15.07 9.06
C TYR A 171 5.80 -15.87 9.99
N ASP A 172 6.41 -16.81 10.72
CA ASP A 172 5.85 -17.41 11.93
C ASP A 172 6.62 -16.83 13.13
N GLY A 173 5.97 -15.93 13.87
CA GLY A 173 6.63 -15.08 14.85
C GLY A 173 7.81 -14.29 14.23
N PRO A 174 9.05 -14.42 14.73
CA PRO A 174 10.22 -13.76 14.14
C PRO A 174 10.81 -14.52 12.93
N ASN A 175 10.36 -15.75 12.66
CA ASN A 175 11.00 -16.63 11.68
C ASN A 175 10.40 -16.46 10.29
N LEU A 176 11.22 -16.05 9.33
CA LEU A 176 10.84 -16.07 7.92
C LEU A 176 10.61 -17.51 7.45
N LEU A 177 9.44 -17.81 6.92
CA LEU A 177 9.11 -19.14 6.44
C LEU A 177 9.83 -19.43 5.12
N SER A 178 10.57 -20.54 5.10
CA SER A 178 11.10 -21.12 3.86
C SER A 178 9.98 -21.75 3.04
N LYS A 179 10.24 -22.02 1.76
CA LYS A 179 9.28 -22.70 0.88
C LYS A 179 8.86 -24.05 1.45
N ASP A 180 9.81 -24.82 1.97
CA ASP A 180 9.53 -26.15 2.54
C ASP A 180 8.63 -26.07 3.78
N ARG A 181 8.82 -25.06 4.64
CA ARG A 181 7.91 -24.83 5.78
C ARG A 181 6.53 -24.40 5.33
N ILE A 182 6.45 -23.55 4.31
CA ILE A 182 5.17 -23.15 3.73
C ILE A 182 4.45 -24.37 3.17
N ASP A 183 5.15 -25.25 2.47
CA ASP A 183 4.58 -26.47 1.90
C ASP A 183 4.13 -27.44 3.00
N LEU A 184 4.93 -27.60 4.07
CA LEU A 184 4.51 -28.34 5.27
C LEU A 184 3.23 -27.76 5.89
N TYR A 185 3.10 -26.43 6.00
CA TYR A 185 1.89 -25.79 6.52
C TYR A 185 0.68 -25.96 5.61
N LYS A 186 0.86 -26.04 4.29
CA LYS A 186 -0.24 -26.37 3.38
C LYS A 186 -0.74 -27.80 3.57
N GLU A 187 0.17 -28.73 3.84
CA GLU A 187 -0.17 -30.13 4.11
C GLU A 187 -0.85 -30.28 5.48
N THR A 188 -0.33 -29.56 6.48
CA THR A 188 -0.83 -29.62 7.87
C THR A 188 -2.17 -28.87 8.04
N TYR A 189 -2.36 -27.77 7.30
CA TYR A 189 -3.53 -26.90 7.38
C TYR A 189 -4.13 -26.68 5.98
N PRO A 190 -5.08 -27.52 5.54
CA PRO A 190 -5.67 -27.45 4.20
C PRO A 190 -6.30 -26.08 3.87
N GLU A 191 -6.85 -25.41 4.87
CA GLU A 191 -7.40 -24.05 4.76
C GLU A 191 -6.32 -23.03 4.37
N PHE A 192 -5.10 -23.16 4.89
CA PHE A 192 -3.98 -22.30 4.52
C PHE A 192 -3.59 -22.50 3.05
N ALA A 193 -3.69 -23.73 2.54
CA ALA A 193 -3.34 -24.05 1.16
C ALA A 193 -4.23 -23.34 0.14
N GLU A 194 -5.54 -23.30 0.39
CA GLU A 194 -6.48 -22.60 -0.48
C GLU A 194 -6.19 -21.09 -0.52
N TYR A 195 -6.07 -20.48 0.67
CA TYR A 195 -5.82 -19.05 0.79
C TYR A 195 -4.46 -18.62 0.21
N TYR A 196 -3.43 -19.44 0.39
CA TYR A 196 -2.09 -19.17 -0.12
C TYR A 196 -2.01 -19.30 -1.66
N ARG A 197 -2.74 -20.23 -2.29
CA ARG A 197 -2.79 -20.34 -3.77
C ARG A 197 -3.33 -19.06 -4.43
N LYS A 198 -4.36 -18.44 -3.85
CA LYS A 198 -4.93 -17.17 -4.34
C LYS A 198 -3.89 -16.04 -4.26
N SER A 199 -3.14 -15.95 -3.16
CA SER A 199 -2.03 -15.01 -2.99
C SER A 199 -0.90 -15.22 -4.01
N GLN A 200 -0.45 -16.46 -4.22
CA GLN A 200 0.64 -16.76 -5.15
C GLN A 200 0.32 -16.37 -6.59
N ARG A 201 -0.91 -16.61 -7.06
CA ARG A 201 -1.31 -16.25 -8.42
C ARG A 201 -1.13 -14.74 -8.67
N ASN A 202 -1.48 -13.91 -7.69
CA ASN A 202 -1.36 -12.46 -7.82
C ASN A 202 0.07 -11.95 -7.64
N GLN A 203 0.90 -12.62 -6.84
CA GLN A 203 2.34 -12.34 -6.79
C GLN A 203 3.02 -12.61 -8.14
N ASN A 204 2.66 -13.70 -8.82
CA ASN A 204 3.19 -14.02 -10.15
C ASN A 204 2.81 -12.96 -11.20
N TRP A 205 1.56 -12.46 -11.17
CA TRP A 205 1.15 -11.34 -12.03
C TRP A 205 1.90 -10.05 -11.70
N SER A 206 2.11 -9.74 -10.42
CA SER A 206 2.90 -8.60 -9.99
C SER A 206 4.37 -8.67 -10.48
N LEU A 207 4.98 -9.86 -10.45
CA LEU A 207 6.33 -10.08 -10.97
C LEU A 207 6.39 -9.97 -12.49
N ALA A 208 5.43 -10.56 -13.21
CA ALA A 208 5.34 -10.46 -14.66
C ALA A 208 5.22 -8.99 -15.12
N ILE A 209 4.38 -8.19 -14.46
CA ILE A 209 4.25 -6.77 -14.76
C ILE A 209 5.51 -6.00 -14.35
N GLY A 210 6.16 -6.37 -13.25
CA GLY A 210 7.44 -5.78 -12.85
C GLY A 210 8.55 -6.00 -13.87
N ILE A 211 8.62 -7.19 -14.49
CA ILE A 211 9.56 -7.50 -15.58
C ILE A 211 9.23 -6.67 -16.83
N LEU A 212 7.94 -6.53 -17.18
CA LEU A 212 7.51 -5.71 -18.31
C LEU A 212 7.85 -4.22 -18.12
N ASP A 213 7.66 -3.70 -16.90
CA ASP A 213 8.00 -2.32 -16.54
C ASP A 213 9.52 -2.06 -16.65
N LEU A 214 10.33 -3.04 -16.22
CA LEU A 214 11.79 -2.98 -16.34
C LEU A 214 12.27 -3.01 -17.79
N ALA A 215 11.70 -3.89 -18.61
CA ALA A 215 12.00 -3.95 -20.04
C ALA A 215 11.64 -2.62 -20.74
N SER A 216 10.47 -2.05 -20.42
CA SER A 216 10.06 -0.73 -20.92
C SER A 216 11.02 0.37 -20.48
N THR A 217 11.49 0.34 -19.22
CA THR A 217 12.46 1.30 -18.69
C THR A 217 13.81 1.20 -19.40
N PHE A 218 14.30 -0.02 -19.68
CA PHE A 218 15.54 -0.21 -20.44
C PHE A 218 15.43 0.30 -21.89
N VAL A 219 14.29 0.08 -22.54
CA VAL A 219 14.03 0.64 -23.88
C VAL A 219 14.01 2.17 -23.81
N PHE A 220 13.38 2.75 -22.79
CA PHE A 220 13.34 4.20 -22.60
C PHE A 220 14.73 4.81 -22.34
N VAL A 221 15.49 4.24 -21.40
CA VAL A 221 16.85 4.71 -21.08
C VAL A 221 17.81 4.48 -22.25
N GLY A 222 17.75 3.32 -22.91
CA GLY A 222 18.54 3.04 -24.10
C GLY A 222 18.21 3.97 -25.27
N TYR A 223 16.95 4.37 -25.41
CA TYR A 223 16.52 5.37 -26.38
C TYR A 223 17.02 6.77 -26.03
N ILE A 224 17.06 7.14 -24.74
CA ILE A 224 17.54 8.45 -24.28
C ILE A 224 19.07 8.59 -24.33
N LEU A 225 19.79 7.51 -24.03
CA LEU A 225 21.26 7.47 -24.08
C LEU A 225 21.80 7.16 -25.49
N SER A 226 20.91 6.88 -26.45
CA SER A 226 21.25 6.71 -27.86
C SER A 226 21.77 8.03 -28.45
N PRO A 227 22.88 8.02 -29.22
CA PRO A 227 23.45 9.22 -29.85
C PRO A 227 22.52 9.91 -30.86
N GLN A 228 21.37 9.33 -31.21
CA GLN A 228 20.39 9.95 -32.12
C GLN A 228 19.69 11.19 -31.55
N ILE A 229 19.74 11.45 -30.24
CA ILE A 229 19.14 12.65 -29.61
C ILE A 229 20.00 13.92 -29.80
N GLN A 230 21.21 13.80 -30.34
CA GLN A 230 22.03 14.97 -30.73
C GLN A 230 21.58 15.62 -32.05
N SER A 231 20.60 15.05 -32.75
CA SER A 231 20.02 15.63 -33.97
C SER A 231 18.99 16.71 -33.63
N SER A 232 19.04 17.84 -34.35
CA SER A 232 18.25 19.07 -34.18
C SER A 232 16.73 18.94 -34.39
N ALA A 233 16.19 17.71 -34.43
CA ALA A 233 14.77 17.42 -34.47
C ALA A 233 14.40 16.57 -33.22
N PRO A 234 13.58 17.09 -32.30
CA PRO A 234 13.10 16.30 -31.16
C PRO A 234 12.33 15.08 -31.65
N SER A 235 12.73 13.90 -31.17
CA SER A 235 12.15 12.64 -31.64
C SER A 235 10.67 12.47 -31.27
N ASN A 236 9.85 12.12 -32.25
CA ASN A 236 8.44 11.76 -32.10
C ASN A 236 8.19 10.53 -31.20
N LEU A 237 9.23 9.78 -30.80
CA LEU A 237 9.12 8.58 -29.95
C LEU A 237 9.11 8.89 -28.46
N LEU A 238 9.57 10.07 -28.03
CA LEU A 238 9.71 10.41 -26.61
C LEU A 238 8.35 10.51 -25.89
N LEU A 239 7.33 11.06 -26.54
CA LEU A 239 5.99 11.22 -25.96
C LEU A 239 5.26 9.86 -25.81
N PRO A 240 5.21 8.99 -26.85
CA PRO A 240 4.70 7.62 -26.71
C PRO A 240 5.41 6.79 -25.62
N LEU A 241 6.73 6.88 -25.52
CA LEU A 241 7.49 6.13 -24.51
C LEU A 241 7.21 6.63 -23.08
N THR A 242 7.08 7.95 -22.89
CA THR A 242 6.74 8.52 -21.58
C THR A 242 5.34 8.09 -21.13
N ILE A 243 4.37 8.06 -22.07
CA ILE A 243 3.01 7.54 -21.81
C ILE A 243 3.04 6.06 -21.44
N ALA A 244 3.82 5.24 -22.17
CA ALA A 244 3.97 3.82 -21.89
C ALA A 244 4.54 3.57 -20.49
N SER A 245 5.63 4.25 -20.12
CA SER A 245 6.26 4.15 -18.79
C SER A 245 5.32 4.60 -17.65
N PHE A 246 4.51 5.64 -17.88
CA PHE A 246 3.50 6.07 -16.92
C PHE A 246 2.39 5.02 -16.73
N GLY A 247 1.94 4.40 -17.83
CA GLY A 247 0.92 3.35 -17.82
C GLY A 247 1.37 2.06 -17.12
N THR A 248 2.59 1.60 -17.36
CA THR A 248 3.16 0.40 -16.69
C THR A 248 3.31 0.63 -15.19
N THR A 249 3.71 1.83 -14.81
CA THR A 249 3.84 2.25 -13.41
C THR A 249 2.51 2.21 -12.64
N ILE A 250 1.41 2.69 -13.25
CA ILE A 250 0.09 2.71 -12.63
C ILE A 250 -0.48 1.29 -12.50
N SER A 251 -0.45 0.53 -13.60
CA SER A 251 -0.99 -0.84 -13.64
C SER A 251 -0.26 -1.77 -12.68
N GLY A 252 1.08 -1.72 -12.62
CA GLY A 252 1.87 -2.49 -11.66
C GLY A 252 1.54 -2.20 -10.19
N GLY A 253 1.07 -1.00 -9.87
CA GLY A 253 0.59 -0.64 -8.53
C GLY A 253 -0.67 -1.42 -8.12
N ILE A 254 -1.61 -1.64 -9.04
CA ILE A 254 -2.89 -2.30 -8.76
C ILE A 254 -2.68 -3.76 -8.36
N PHE A 255 -1.89 -4.49 -9.15
CA PHE A 255 -1.64 -5.92 -8.89
C PHE A 255 -0.85 -6.16 -7.61
N ARG A 256 0.14 -5.31 -7.31
CA ARG A 256 0.89 -5.36 -6.04
C ARG A 256 -0.04 -5.18 -4.82
N ARG A 257 -0.94 -4.19 -4.88
CA ARG A 257 -1.95 -3.95 -3.83
C ARG A 257 -2.91 -5.13 -3.69
N ALA A 258 -3.40 -5.66 -4.80
CA ALA A 258 -4.28 -6.82 -4.80
C ALA A 258 -3.61 -8.05 -4.17
N ALA A 259 -2.34 -8.32 -4.49
CA ALA A 259 -1.56 -9.39 -3.90
C ALA A 259 -1.41 -9.22 -2.38
N ARG A 260 -1.08 -8.00 -1.91
CA ARG A 260 -0.98 -7.71 -0.47
C ARG A 260 -2.30 -7.87 0.25
N ASN A 261 -3.37 -7.25 -0.25
CA ASN A 261 -4.70 -7.33 0.37
C ASN A 261 -5.21 -8.77 0.48
N GLN A 262 -4.99 -9.58 -0.55
CA GLN A 262 -5.37 -10.98 -0.52
C GLN A 262 -4.51 -11.80 0.43
N THR A 263 -3.21 -11.51 0.52
CA THR A 263 -2.34 -12.17 1.49
C THR A 263 -2.75 -11.82 2.92
N ARG A 264 -3.03 -10.54 3.21
CA ARG A 264 -3.55 -10.14 4.54
C ARG A 264 -4.83 -10.89 4.88
N MET A 265 -5.78 -10.94 3.94
CA MET A 265 -7.03 -11.66 4.16
C MET A 265 -6.80 -13.16 4.37
N ALA A 266 -5.92 -13.77 3.58
CA ALA A 266 -5.51 -15.16 3.72
C ALA A 266 -4.95 -15.45 5.12
N LEU A 267 -4.02 -14.61 5.60
CA LEU A 267 -3.41 -14.76 6.91
C LEU A 267 -4.39 -14.50 8.04
N MET A 268 -5.29 -13.52 7.89
CA MET A 268 -6.33 -13.23 8.88
C MET A 268 -7.29 -14.40 9.04
N LYS A 269 -7.74 -14.99 7.93
CA LYS A 269 -8.60 -16.18 7.95
C LYS A 269 -7.88 -17.40 8.51
N PHE A 270 -6.59 -17.55 8.17
CA PHE A 270 -5.77 -18.56 8.80
C PHE A 270 -5.69 -18.33 10.31
N ASN A 271 -5.24 -17.17 10.78
CA ASN A 271 -5.00 -16.92 12.20
C ASN A 271 -6.27 -16.95 13.06
N PHE A 272 -7.39 -16.42 12.55
CA PHE A 272 -8.57 -16.13 13.37
C PHE A 272 -9.87 -16.77 12.89
N GLY A 273 -9.87 -17.54 11.79
CA GLY A 273 -11.04 -18.26 11.28
C GLY A 273 -11.84 -17.51 10.21
N GLU A 274 -12.96 -18.11 9.78
CA GLU A 274 -13.73 -17.64 8.61
C GLU A 274 -14.69 -16.47 8.88
N GLU A 275 -14.83 -16.06 10.14
CA GLU A 275 -15.71 -14.96 10.57
C GLU A 275 -15.32 -13.62 9.92
N PHE A 276 -14.08 -13.50 9.47
CA PHE A 276 -13.58 -12.38 8.67
C PHE A 276 -13.98 -12.53 7.20
N ARG A 277 -15.26 -12.32 6.92
CA ARG A 277 -15.82 -12.36 5.55
C ARG A 277 -15.29 -11.21 4.69
N GLU A 278 -15.27 -11.45 3.37
CA GLU A 278 -15.09 -10.36 2.42
C GLU A 278 -16.34 -9.46 2.52
N PRO A 279 -16.21 -8.13 2.73
CA PRO A 279 -17.32 -7.21 2.51
C PRO A 279 -17.72 -7.20 1.02
#